data_AF-A0A8H7RZK5-F1
#
_entry.id   AF-A0A8H7RZK5-F1
#
_cell.length_a   1.000
_cell.length_b   1.000
_cell.length_c   1.000
_cell.angle_alpha   90.00
_cell.angle_beta   90.00
_cell.angle_gamma   90.00
#
_symmetry.space_group_name_H-M   'P 1'
#
loop_
_entity.id
_entity.type
_entity.pdbx_description
1 polymer ?
#
loop_
_entity_poly.entity_id
_entity_poly.type
_entity_poly.pdbx_seq_one_letter_code
_entity_poly.pdbx_strand_id
1 'polypeptide(L)'
;MDHEDHDIEQTNRNYILATCAALGGFEEKLNISSGKLEKVYMLGDEALGCLKDLKRAIRAESQTPYKTFLPAIAEFNLIESDLIPIILLHARDSSDLANRFILACVELLVPMTWPIQYDSEEDLENYDPNLLDRYRRYKLALLQPKILEAITGLITGPLSIPYRERSLHDQTVIRLILYFFRNITSIPDLEAKHDLSEETLRMAYLQQKTVLRFCETGIMDLLMAIASNSSETDASEWNVIVLEILYNILRNVSPKDVFNGDTVDDNDSTNILSDKLANLLREETRVKRIKTKNQPTRHGRFGGSFAIKGWDGNTLVSHKPEAAYTDLSVLLNDEINVRKTYVSSTALKNLKDMAQTFIDASFNGNFGFDVDLSEV
;
A
#
# COMPACT_ATOMS: atom_id res chain seq x y z
N MET A 1 31.04 -11.24 -8.12
CA MET A 1 30.20 -11.71 -9.24
C MET A 1 31.15 -12.20 -10.29
N ASP A 2 31.16 -13.51 -10.49
CA ASP A 2 32.01 -14.16 -11.48
C ASP A 2 31.42 -13.93 -12.88
N HIS A 3 32.23 -14.05 -13.94
CA HIS A 3 31.77 -13.83 -15.32
C HIS A 3 30.54 -14.69 -15.71
N GLU A 4 30.42 -15.89 -15.14
CA GLU A 4 29.30 -16.81 -15.39
C GLU A 4 27.98 -16.30 -14.80
N ASP A 5 27.99 -15.61 -13.66
CA ASP A 5 26.78 -15.07 -13.04
C ASP A 5 26.16 -13.96 -13.89
N HIS A 6 27.01 -13.12 -14.49
CA HIS A 6 26.56 -12.01 -15.33
C HIS A 6 25.93 -12.51 -16.64
N ASP A 7 26.47 -13.57 -17.22
CA ASP A 7 25.92 -14.17 -18.45
C ASP A 7 24.54 -14.81 -18.20
N ILE A 8 24.34 -15.43 -17.03
CA ILE A 8 23.03 -15.98 -16.61
C ILE A 8 22.03 -14.85 -16.40
N GLU A 9 22.41 -13.79 -15.69
CA GLU A 9 21.56 -12.61 -15.46
C GLU A 9 21.12 -11.98 -16.79
N GLN A 10 22.05 -11.77 -17.71
CA GLN A 10 21.76 -11.20 -19.03
C GLN A 10 20.84 -12.12 -19.86
N THR A 11 21.04 -13.44 -19.76
CA THR A 11 20.19 -14.41 -20.46
C THR A 11 18.75 -14.38 -19.91
N ASN A 12 18.59 -14.38 -18.58
CA ASN A 12 17.28 -14.29 -17.93
C ASN A 12 16.59 -12.96 -18.27
N ARG A 13 17.34 -11.86 -18.27
CA ARG A 13 16.83 -10.55 -18.65
C ARG A 13 16.34 -10.52 -20.10
N ASN A 14 17.10 -11.10 -21.03
CA ASN A 14 16.70 -11.19 -22.44
C ASN A 14 15.45 -12.06 -22.63
N TYR A 15 15.34 -13.16 -21.87
CA TYR A 15 14.16 -14.02 -21.86
C TYR A 15 12.91 -13.26 -21.39
N ILE A 16 13.02 -12.50 -20.30
CA ILE A 16 11.90 -11.65 -19.82
C ILE A 16 11.54 -10.59 -20.86
N LEU A 17 12.53 -9.90 -21.45
CA LEU A 17 12.28 -8.89 -22.47
C LEU A 17 11.49 -9.45 -23.67
N ALA A 18 11.90 -10.61 -24.18
CA ALA A 18 11.22 -11.28 -25.29
C ALA A 18 9.79 -11.69 -24.90
N THR A 19 9.60 -12.19 -23.68
CA THR A 19 8.28 -12.59 -23.18
C THR A 19 7.35 -11.39 -22.98
N CYS A 20 7.86 -10.28 -22.44
CA CYS A 20 7.09 -9.04 -22.29
C CYS A 20 6.71 -8.46 -23.65
N ALA A 21 7.61 -8.45 -24.62
CA ALA A 21 7.32 -7.96 -25.98
C ALA A 21 6.25 -8.79 -26.71
N ALA A 22 6.09 -10.07 -26.35
CA ALA A 22 5.08 -10.95 -26.92
C ALA A 22 3.68 -10.82 -26.26
N LEU A 23 3.56 -10.11 -25.13
CA LEU A 23 2.27 -9.91 -24.45
C LEU A 23 1.32 -9.03 -25.25
N GLY A 24 1.85 -8.00 -25.91
CA GLY A 24 1.04 -7.02 -26.62
C GLY A 24 1.70 -5.66 -26.68
N GLY A 25 0.90 -4.65 -27.01
CA GLY A 25 1.37 -3.28 -27.06
C GLY A 25 0.26 -2.29 -27.37
N PHE A 26 0.56 -1.01 -27.17
CA PHE A 26 -0.37 0.07 -27.52
C PHE A 26 -0.28 0.41 -29.01
N GLU A 27 -1.42 0.36 -29.69
CA GLU A 27 -1.59 0.82 -31.06
C GLU A 27 -2.47 2.08 -31.09
N GLU A 28 -2.18 3.01 -31.99
CA GLU A 28 -3.05 4.16 -32.24
C GLU A 28 -4.14 3.78 -33.24
N LYS A 29 -5.39 3.69 -32.78
CA LYS A 29 -6.55 3.38 -33.61
C LYS A 29 -7.46 4.59 -33.73
N LEU A 30 -7.97 4.82 -34.93
CA LEU A 30 -8.92 5.89 -35.18
C LEU A 30 -10.29 5.47 -34.66
N ASN A 31 -10.75 6.11 -33.59
CA ASN A 31 -12.08 5.86 -33.07
C ASN A 31 -13.09 6.54 -34.00
N ILE A 32 -13.85 5.72 -34.73
CA ILE A 32 -14.81 6.16 -35.76
C ILE A 32 -15.90 7.06 -35.17
N SER A 33 -16.21 6.91 -33.88
CA SER A 33 -17.25 7.69 -33.20
C SER A 33 -16.77 9.07 -32.71
N SER A 34 -15.50 9.19 -32.32
CA SER A 34 -14.92 10.44 -31.80
C SER A 34 -14.08 11.20 -32.83
N GLY A 35 -13.73 10.56 -33.94
CA GLY A 35 -12.83 11.09 -34.97
C GLY A 35 -11.40 11.33 -34.47
N LYS A 36 -11.04 10.80 -33.30
CA LYS A 36 -9.72 10.96 -32.67
C LYS A 36 -8.94 9.66 -32.69
N LEU A 37 -7.61 9.79 -32.75
CA LEU A 37 -6.69 8.68 -32.51
C LEU A 37 -6.70 8.36 -31.02
N GLU A 38 -7.09 7.14 -30.68
CA GLU A 38 -7.07 6.61 -29.32
C GLU A 38 -6.01 5.50 -29.23
N LYS A 39 -5.21 5.54 -28.17
CA LYS A 39 -4.25 4.46 -27.86
C LYS A 39 -5.02 3.30 -27.27
N VAL A 40 -5.04 2.17 -27.99
CA VAL A 40 -5.72 0.95 -27.59
C VAL A 40 -4.68 -0.14 -27.40
N TYR A 41 -4.71 -0.81 -26.26
CA TYR A 41 -3.84 -1.95 -26.01
C TYR A 41 -4.33 -3.17 -26.81
N MET A 42 -3.43 -3.78 -27.56
CA MET A 42 -3.67 -4.97 -28.35
C MET A 42 -2.91 -6.14 -27.76
N LEU A 43 -3.63 -7.23 -27.48
CA LEU A 43 -3.05 -8.48 -26.99
C LEU A 43 -2.28 -9.17 -28.12
N GLY A 44 -1.14 -9.76 -27.77
CA GLY A 44 -0.45 -10.72 -28.62
C GLY A 44 -1.20 -12.06 -28.70
N ASP A 45 -0.99 -12.80 -29.78
CA ASP A 45 -1.68 -14.06 -30.06
C ASP A 45 -1.48 -15.12 -28.96
N GLU A 46 -0.29 -15.16 -28.36
CA GLU A 46 0.08 -16.09 -27.29
C GLU A 46 0.17 -15.44 -25.90
N ALA A 47 -0.46 -14.28 -25.69
CA ALA A 47 -0.32 -13.49 -24.46
C ALA A 47 -0.60 -14.30 -23.18
N LEU A 48 -1.61 -15.17 -23.19
CA LEU A 48 -1.92 -16.03 -22.02
C LEU A 48 -0.81 -17.06 -21.73
N GLY A 49 -0.14 -17.55 -22.78
CA GLY A 49 1.04 -18.41 -22.66
C GLY A 49 2.21 -17.66 -22.04
N CYS A 50 2.49 -16.45 -22.55
CA CYS A 50 3.53 -15.57 -22.03
C CYS A 50 3.32 -15.23 -20.54
N LEU A 51 2.09 -14.92 -20.11
CA LEU A 51 1.78 -14.68 -18.68
C LEU A 51 2.08 -15.92 -17.80
N LYS A 52 1.77 -17.12 -18.29
CA LYS A 52 2.07 -18.37 -17.58
C LYS A 52 3.56 -18.66 -17.52
N ASP A 53 4.30 -18.30 -18.55
CA ASP A 53 5.75 -18.46 -18.58
C ASP A 53 6.46 -17.49 -17.64
N LEU A 54 6.02 -16.23 -17.58
CA LEU A 54 6.46 -15.28 -16.55
C LEU A 54 6.19 -15.82 -15.13
N LYS A 55 5.01 -16.41 -14.90
CA LYS A 55 4.67 -17.02 -13.61
C LYS A 55 5.62 -18.18 -13.27
N ARG A 56 5.96 -19.02 -14.26
CA ARG A 56 6.93 -20.11 -14.08
C ARG A 56 8.31 -19.57 -13.73
N ALA A 57 8.76 -18.50 -14.39
CA ALA A 57 10.05 -17.85 -14.11
C ALA A 57 10.11 -17.31 -12.67
N ILE A 58 9.09 -16.55 -12.23
CA ILE A 58 9.02 -16.03 -10.86
C ILE A 58 8.96 -17.18 -9.83
N ARG A 59 8.24 -18.26 -10.13
CA ARG A 59 8.19 -19.42 -9.24
C ARG A 59 9.53 -20.15 -9.15
N ALA A 60 10.25 -20.30 -10.25
CA ALA A 60 11.58 -20.90 -10.25
C ALA A 60 12.55 -20.07 -9.39
N GLU A 61 12.48 -18.73 -9.51
CA GLU A 61 13.26 -17.80 -8.69
C GLU A 61 12.99 -17.90 -7.20
N SER A 62 11.74 -18.15 -6.80
CA SER A 62 11.38 -18.26 -5.37
C SER A 62 12.11 -19.39 -4.64
N GLN A 63 12.73 -20.32 -5.37
CA GLN A 63 13.49 -21.46 -4.84
C GLN A 63 14.99 -21.18 -4.76
N THR A 64 15.45 -20.03 -5.24
CA THR A 64 16.85 -19.64 -5.32
C THR A 64 17.12 -18.34 -4.57
N PRO A 65 18.28 -18.19 -3.90
CA PRO A 65 18.62 -16.94 -3.21
C PRO A 65 18.92 -15.79 -4.19
N TYR A 66 19.34 -16.11 -5.42
CA TYR A 66 19.68 -15.12 -6.43
C TYR A 66 18.44 -14.73 -7.26
N LYS A 67 18.01 -13.48 -7.15
CA LYS A 67 16.81 -12.94 -7.83
C LYS A 67 17.24 -12.12 -9.07
N THR A 68 16.95 -12.63 -10.26
CA THR A 68 17.20 -12.00 -11.57
C THR A 68 15.92 -11.66 -12.35
N PHE A 69 14.88 -12.49 -12.26
CA PHE A 69 13.61 -12.32 -12.97
C PHE A 69 12.77 -11.18 -12.40
N LEU A 70 12.54 -11.11 -11.08
CA LEU A 70 11.77 -10.01 -10.47
C LEU A 70 12.39 -8.62 -10.73
N PRO A 71 13.72 -8.42 -10.59
CA PRO A 71 14.37 -7.18 -11.00
C PRO A 71 14.22 -6.87 -12.48
N ALA A 72 14.38 -7.84 -13.38
CA ALA A 72 14.21 -7.64 -14.81
C ALA A 72 12.77 -7.24 -15.18
N ILE A 73 11.77 -7.92 -14.59
CA ILE A 73 10.36 -7.58 -14.79
C ILE A 73 10.07 -6.14 -14.33
N ALA A 74 10.67 -5.73 -13.21
CA ALA A 74 10.54 -4.37 -12.71
C ALA A 74 11.20 -3.33 -13.62
N GLU A 75 12.39 -3.63 -14.18
CA GLU A 75 13.09 -2.77 -15.15
C GLU A 75 12.22 -2.49 -16.38
N PHE A 76 11.48 -3.50 -16.85
CA PHE A 76 10.58 -3.35 -18.01
C PHE A 76 9.20 -2.77 -17.68
N ASN A 77 8.94 -2.39 -16.43
CA ASN A 77 7.69 -1.79 -15.96
C ASN A 77 6.42 -2.58 -16.34
N LEU A 78 6.51 -3.92 -16.30
CA LEU A 78 5.47 -4.85 -16.79
C LEU A 78 4.06 -4.55 -16.24
N ILE A 79 3.97 -4.11 -14.98
CA ILE A 79 2.68 -3.81 -14.34
C ILE A 79 1.94 -2.70 -15.08
N GLU A 80 2.61 -1.58 -15.35
CA GLU A 80 1.99 -0.41 -15.98
C GLU A 80 1.91 -0.55 -17.51
N SER A 81 2.90 -1.19 -18.13
CA SER A 81 2.96 -1.36 -19.58
C SER A 81 1.94 -2.38 -20.10
N ASP A 82 1.71 -3.48 -19.38
CA ASP A 82 0.95 -4.63 -19.89
C ASP A 82 -0.11 -5.12 -18.91
N LEU A 83 0.21 -5.43 -17.65
CA LEU A 83 -0.77 -6.07 -16.75
C LEU A 83 -2.00 -5.19 -16.49
N ILE A 84 -1.80 -3.91 -16.19
CA ILE A 84 -2.90 -2.97 -15.98
C ILE A 84 -3.74 -2.81 -17.25
N PRO A 85 -3.16 -2.54 -18.44
CA PRO A 85 -3.91 -2.49 -19.69
C PRO A 85 -4.69 -3.78 -20.01
N ILE A 86 -4.11 -4.96 -19.77
CA ILE A 86 -4.78 -6.25 -19.96
C ILE A 86 -5.99 -6.38 -19.02
N ILE A 87 -5.83 -6.04 -17.74
CA ILE A 87 -6.94 -6.05 -16.78
C ILE A 87 -8.04 -5.08 -17.22
N LEU A 88 -7.68 -3.85 -17.61
CA LEU A 88 -8.64 -2.83 -18.04
C LEU A 88 -9.37 -3.19 -19.34
N LEU A 89 -8.71 -3.86 -20.26
CA LEU A 89 -9.31 -4.38 -21.50
C LEU A 89 -10.43 -5.37 -21.19
N HIS A 90 -10.23 -6.22 -20.17
CA HIS A 90 -11.16 -7.26 -19.76
C HIS A 90 -12.08 -6.86 -18.60
N ALA A 91 -11.92 -5.68 -17.99
CA ALA A 91 -12.65 -5.25 -16.80
C ALA A 91 -14.19 -5.18 -16.97
N ARG A 92 -14.68 -5.07 -18.22
CA ARG A 92 -16.12 -5.03 -18.54
C ARG A 92 -16.64 -6.34 -19.14
N ASP A 93 -15.75 -7.26 -19.47
CA ASP A 93 -16.10 -8.53 -20.10
C ASP A 93 -16.14 -9.62 -19.03
N SER A 94 -17.31 -10.20 -18.81
CA SER A 94 -17.51 -11.30 -17.85
C SER A 94 -17.28 -12.68 -18.46
N SER A 95 -16.69 -12.76 -19.66
CA SER A 95 -16.31 -14.02 -20.32
C SER A 95 -15.31 -14.82 -19.49
N ASP A 96 -15.38 -16.16 -19.58
CA ASP A 96 -14.38 -17.06 -18.99
C ASP A 96 -12.96 -16.77 -19.51
N LEU A 97 -12.84 -16.37 -20.78
CA LEU A 97 -11.55 -15.97 -21.35
C LEU A 97 -10.98 -14.72 -20.66
N ALA A 98 -11.84 -13.70 -20.47
CA ALA A 98 -11.48 -12.47 -19.78
C ALA A 98 -11.04 -12.74 -18.33
N ASN A 99 -11.80 -13.57 -17.62
CA ASN A 99 -11.45 -13.99 -16.26
C ASN A 99 -10.10 -14.72 -16.20
N ARG A 100 -9.76 -15.56 -17.19
CA ARG A 100 -8.45 -16.24 -17.26
C ARG A 100 -7.30 -15.27 -17.44
N PHE A 101 -7.46 -14.21 -18.25
CA PHE A 101 -6.44 -13.17 -18.40
C PHE A 101 -6.25 -12.39 -17.10
N ILE A 102 -7.35 -11.90 -16.50
CA ILE A 102 -7.28 -11.14 -15.23
C ILE A 102 -6.65 -12.02 -14.14
N LEU A 103 -7.05 -13.29 -14.03
CA LEU A 103 -6.49 -14.23 -13.06
C LEU A 103 -4.99 -14.44 -13.29
N ALA A 104 -4.54 -14.63 -14.54
CA ALA A 104 -3.13 -14.77 -14.86
C ALA A 104 -2.32 -13.51 -14.51
N CYS A 105 -2.88 -12.31 -14.69
CA CYS A 105 -2.27 -11.07 -14.22
C CYS A 105 -2.17 -11.03 -12.69
N VAL A 106 -3.23 -11.38 -11.95
CA VAL A 106 -3.21 -11.41 -10.48
C VAL A 106 -2.20 -12.43 -9.94
N GLU A 107 -2.04 -13.58 -10.59
CA GLU A 107 -1.02 -14.58 -10.25
C GLU A 107 0.42 -14.07 -10.36
N LEU A 108 0.67 -13.05 -11.20
CA LEU A 108 1.96 -12.34 -11.27
C LEU A 108 2.02 -11.20 -10.25
N LEU A 109 0.94 -10.44 -10.08
CA LEU A 109 0.89 -9.30 -9.16
C LEU A 109 1.15 -9.70 -7.71
N VAL A 110 0.64 -10.85 -7.26
CA VAL A 110 0.82 -11.32 -5.87
C VAL A 110 2.30 -11.50 -5.51
N PRO A 111 3.12 -12.31 -6.21
CA PRO A 111 4.54 -12.43 -5.88
C PRO A 111 5.32 -11.12 -6.11
N MET A 112 4.93 -10.29 -7.09
CA MET A 112 5.58 -8.99 -7.33
C MET A 112 5.31 -7.94 -6.24
N THR A 113 4.26 -8.13 -5.44
CA THR A 113 3.85 -7.23 -4.36
C THR A 113 3.99 -7.86 -2.97
N TRP A 114 4.64 -9.02 -2.88
CA TRP A 114 4.78 -9.73 -1.61
C TRP A 114 5.52 -8.88 -0.56
N PRO A 115 5.03 -8.77 0.68
CA PRO A 115 5.62 -7.90 1.69
C PRO A 115 7.12 -8.20 1.85
N ILE A 116 7.91 -7.14 1.91
CA ILE A 116 9.35 -7.25 2.12
C ILE A 116 9.58 -7.71 3.57
N GLN A 117 10.26 -8.85 3.72
CA GLN A 117 10.71 -9.39 5.00
C GLN A 117 12.21 -9.16 5.12
N TYR A 118 12.66 -8.70 6.28
CA TYR A 118 14.07 -8.48 6.59
C TYR A 118 14.45 -9.49 7.67
N ASP A 119 14.68 -10.74 7.25
CA ASP A 119 14.84 -11.86 8.17
C ASP A 119 16.31 -12.06 8.59
N SER A 120 17.26 -11.52 7.83
CA SER A 120 18.70 -11.62 8.10
C SER A 120 19.48 -10.32 7.87
N GLU A 121 20.69 -10.22 8.44
CA GLU A 121 21.62 -9.11 8.16
C GLU A 121 22.11 -9.13 6.70
N GLU A 122 22.19 -10.30 6.07
CA GLU A 122 22.56 -10.46 4.65
C GLU A 122 21.49 -9.86 3.71
N ASP A 123 20.21 -9.91 4.10
CA ASP A 123 19.11 -9.26 3.36
C ASP A 123 19.20 -7.73 3.41
N LEU A 124 19.81 -7.18 4.46
CA LEU A 124 20.05 -5.74 4.59
C LEU A 124 21.21 -5.25 3.72
N GLU A 125 22.25 -6.08 3.52
CA GLU A 125 23.40 -5.75 2.68
C GLU A 125 23.04 -5.75 1.18
N ASN A 126 22.17 -6.66 0.74
CA ASN A 126 21.69 -6.75 -0.64
C ASN A 126 20.43 -5.89 -0.92
N TYR A 127 20.12 -4.95 -0.03
CA TYR A 127 18.92 -4.12 -0.12
C TYR A 127 18.97 -3.18 -1.34
N ASP A 128 18.06 -3.35 -2.30
CA ASP A 128 17.81 -2.34 -3.33
C ASP A 128 17.16 -1.11 -2.67
N PRO A 129 17.88 0.04 -2.59
CA PRO A 129 17.37 1.23 -1.90
C PRO A 129 16.07 1.77 -2.51
N ASN A 130 15.80 1.43 -3.78
CA ASN A 130 14.62 1.88 -4.50
C ASN A 130 13.48 0.87 -4.49
N LEU A 131 13.65 -0.30 -3.85
CA LEU A 131 12.63 -1.35 -3.84
C LEU A 131 11.30 -0.87 -3.26
N LEU A 132 11.36 -0.14 -2.15
CA LEU A 132 10.16 0.37 -1.50
C LEU A 132 9.45 1.45 -2.34
N ASP A 133 10.21 2.29 -3.03
CA ASP A 133 9.65 3.27 -3.97
C ASP A 133 8.93 2.58 -5.14
N ARG A 134 9.53 1.51 -5.67
CA ARG A 134 8.93 0.66 -6.70
C ARG A 134 7.61 0.04 -6.23
N TYR A 135 7.56 -0.50 -5.01
CA TYR A 135 6.32 -1.06 -4.43
C TYR A 135 5.23 0.01 -4.29
N ARG A 136 5.60 1.23 -3.90
CA ARG A 136 4.66 2.37 -3.83
C ARG A 136 4.13 2.76 -5.20
N ARG A 137 4.96 2.75 -6.25
CA ARG A 137 4.52 2.96 -7.64
C ARG A 137 3.53 1.88 -8.09
N TYR A 138 3.83 0.62 -7.83
CA TYR A 138 2.92 -0.50 -8.11
C TYR A 138 1.56 -0.30 -7.44
N LYS A 139 1.56 0.00 -6.12
CA LYS A 139 0.33 0.31 -5.38
C LYS A 139 -0.40 1.50 -5.99
N LEU A 140 0.28 2.59 -6.31
CA LEU A 140 -0.33 3.78 -6.90
C LEU A 140 -1.05 3.45 -8.21
N ALA A 141 -0.41 2.67 -9.08
CA ALA A 141 -0.91 2.25 -10.38
C ALA A 141 -2.10 1.28 -10.26
N LEU A 142 -2.03 0.31 -9.34
CA LEU A 142 -3.10 -0.66 -9.10
C LEU A 142 -4.36 -0.06 -8.44
N LEU A 143 -4.23 1.11 -7.79
CA LEU A 143 -5.36 1.86 -7.22
C LEU A 143 -6.08 2.76 -8.24
N GLN A 144 -5.84 2.58 -9.54
CA GLN A 144 -6.64 3.22 -10.59
C GLN A 144 -8.06 2.60 -10.64
N PRO A 145 -9.08 3.38 -11.08
CA PRO A 145 -10.44 2.87 -11.19
C PRO A 145 -10.53 1.63 -12.09
N LYS A 146 -11.54 0.78 -11.86
CA LYS A 146 -11.86 -0.47 -12.58
C LYS A 146 -10.93 -1.65 -12.33
N ILE A 147 -9.69 -1.44 -11.87
CA ILE A 147 -8.73 -2.54 -11.64
C ILE A 147 -9.21 -3.40 -10.47
N LEU A 148 -9.46 -2.79 -9.32
CA LEU A 148 -9.90 -3.51 -8.14
C LEU A 148 -11.30 -4.11 -8.32
N GLU A 149 -12.18 -3.43 -9.06
CA GLU A 149 -13.50 -3.92 -9.44
C GLU A 149 -13.39 -5.19 -10.30
N ALA A 150 -12.51 -5.20 -11.30
CA ALA A 150 -12.26 -6.37 -12.14
C ALA A 150 -11.68 -7.54 -11.34
N ILE A 151 -10.71 -7.28 -10.45
CA ILE A 151 -10.10 -8.29 -9.60
C ILE A 151 -11.12 -8.84 -8.58
N THR A 152 -11.94 -7.97 -7.99
CA THR A 152 -13.00 -8.37 -7.05
C THR A 152 -14.06 -9.20 -7.77
N GLY A 153 -14.35 -8.91 -9.05
CA GLY A 153 -15.23 -9.72 -9.88
C GLY A 153 -14.85 -11.20 -9.93
N LEU A 154 -13.55 -11.53 -9.92
CA LEU A 154 -13.08 -12.92 -9.94
C LEU A 154 -13.49 -13.73 -8.70
N ILE A 155 -13.69 -13.08 -7.55
CA ILE A 155 -14.01 -13.77 -6.30
C ILE A 155 -15.51 -14.09 -6.16
N THR A 156 -16.36 -13.37 -6.91
CA THR A 156 -17.82 -13.46 -6.80
C THR A 156 -18.37 -14.84 -7.16
N GLY A 157 -17.86 -15.45 -8.23
CA GLY A 157 -18.22 -16.80 -8.65
C GLY A 157 -17.88 -17.86 -7.60
N PRO A 158 -16.60 -17.99 -7.21
CA PRO A 158 -16.16 -18.89 -6.15
C PRO A 158 -16.93 -18.75 -4.83
N LEU A 159 -17.22 -17.51 -4.40
CA LEU A 159 -17.95 -17.27 -3.15
C LEU A 159 -19.44 -17.61 -3.22
N SER A 160 -20.03 -17.60 -4.41
CA SER A 160 -21.44 -17.99 -4.60
C SER A 160 -21.67 -19.49 -4.40
N ILE A 161 -20.60 -20.30 -4.48
CA ILE A 161 -20.65 -21.74 -4.24
C ILE A 161 -20.55 -22.00 -2.72
N PRO A 162 -21.45 -22.80 -2.12
CA PRO A 162 -21.34 -23.18 -0.71
C PRO A 162 -19.98 -23.80 -0.39
N TYR A 163 -19.43 -23.51 0.79
CA TYR A 163 -18.07 -23.92 1.16
C TYR A 163 -17.78 -25.41 0.90
N ARG A 164 -18.72 -26.29 1.28
CA ARG A 164 -18.57 -27.75 1.15
C ARG A 164 -18.52 -28.26 -0.29
N GLU A 165 -19.04 -27.50 -1.23
CA GLU A 165 -19.10 -27.85 -2.66
C GLU A 165 -18.01 -27.16 -3.47
N ARG A 166 -17.24 -26.27 -2.83
CA ARG A 166 -16.23 -25.45 -3.48
C ARG A 166 -15.01 -26.29 -3.87
N SER A 167 -14.54 -26.14 -5.11
CA SER A 167 -13.36 -26.86 -5.58
C SER A 167 -12.06 -26.29 -4.97
N LEU A 168 -10.97 -27.08 -5.01
CA LEU A 168 -9.64 -26.60 -4.63
C LEU A 168 -9.19 -25.39 -5.47
N HIS A 169 -9.61 -25.34 -6.74
CA HIS A 169 -9.32 -24.21 -7.61
C HIS A 169 -10.00 -22.93 -7.10
N ASP A 170 -11.29 -23.01 -6.78
CA ASP A 170 -12.07 -21.88 -6.26
C ASP A 170 -11.49 -21.36 -4.93
N GLN A 171 -11.11 -22.27 -4.02
CA GLN A 171 -10.43 -21.90 -2.77
C GLN A 171 -9.08 -21.21 -3.02
N THR A 172 -8.33 -21.69 -4.02
CA THR A 172 -7.05 -21.08 -4.41
C THR A 172 -7.25 -19.68 -4.98
N VAL A 173 -8.28 -19.46 -5.79
CA VAL A 173 -8.62 -18.14 -6.35
C VAL A 173 -8.98 -17.17 -5.23
N ILE A 174 -9.85 -17.57 -4.29
CA ILE A 174 -10.21 -16.75 -3.11
C ILE A 174 -8.95 -16.38 -2.32
N ARG A 175 -8.12 -17.37 -1.98
CA ARG A 175 -6.89 -17.16 -1.22
C ARG A 175 -5.93 -16.21 -1.94
N LEU A 176 -5.77 -16.38 -3.26
CA LEU A 176 -4.91 -15.53 -4.08
C LEU A 176 -5.36 -14.07 -4.05
N ILE A 177 -6.66 -13.81 -4.19
CA ILE A 177 -7.22 -12.45 -4.18
C ILE A 177 -7.12 -11.82 -2.78
N LEU A 178 -7.36 -12.58 -1.70
CA LEU A 178 -7.15 -12.08 -0.34
C LEU A 178 -5.68 -11.73 -0.09
N TYR A 179 -4.72 -12.55 -0.54
CA TYR A 179 -3.30 -12.19 -0.45
C TYR A 179 -2.95 -10.97 -1.29
N PHE A 180 -3.56 -10.80 -2.47
CA PHE A 180 -3.40 -9.56 -3.24
C PHE A 180 -3.86 -8.34 -2.43
N PHE A 181 -5.02 -8.38 -1.80
CA PHE A 181 -5.48 -7.29 -0.93
C PHE A 181 -4.55 -7.06 0.26
N ARG A 182 -4.06 -8.13 0.90
CA ARG A 182 -3.08 -8.07 1.99
C ARG A 182 -1.77 -7.41 1.56
N ASN A 183 -1.27 -7.73 0.38
CA ASN A 183 -0.06 -7.14 -0.17
C ASN A 183 -0.24 -5.64 -0.39
N ILE A 184 -1.34 -5.23 -1.02
CA ILE A 184 -1.63 -3.81 -1.28
C ILE A 184 -1.74 -3.02 0.03
N THR A 185 -2.38 -3.56 1.07
CA THR A 185 -2.46 -2.87 2.37
C THR A 185 -1.13 -2.87 3.12
N SER A 186 -0.28 -3.88 2.96
CA SER A 186 1.02 -3.93 3.65
C SER A 186 2.00 -2.83 3.23
N ILE A 187 1.96 -2.41 1.94
CA ILE A 187 2.90 -1.45 1.35
C ILE A 187 2.75 -0.09 2.07
N PRO A 188 3.82 0.39 2.74
CA PRO A 188 3.76 1.61 3.53
C PRO A 188 3.81 2.87 2.67
N ASP A 189 3.20 3.94 3.19
CA ASP A 189 3.23 5.26 2.56
C ASP A 189 4.66 5.84 2.54
N LEU A 190 4.86 6.84 1.69
CA LEU A 190 6.10 7.60 1.67
C LEU A 190 6.13 8.62 2.82
N GLU A 191 7.18 8.57 3.65
CA GLU A 191 7.48 9.62 4.63
C GLU A 191 8.05 10.85 3.93
N ALA A 192 7.19 11.62 3.27
CA ALA A 192 7.62 12.85 2.60
C ALA A 192 7.99 13.91 3.64
N LYS A 193 9.29 14.23 3.76
CA LYS A 193 9.78 15.26 4.68
C LYS A 193 9.60 16.66 4.11
N HIS A 194 9.91 16.91 2.83
CA HIS A 194 9.83 18.27 2.26
C HIS A 194 9.54 18.36 0.74
N ASP A 195 9.34 17.25 0.02
CA ASP A 195 9.08 17.29 -1.43
C ASP A 195 7.58 17.34 -1.77
N LEU A 196 7.20 18.39 -2.50
CA LEU A 196 5.82 18.72 -2.87
C LEU A 196 5.44 18.31 -4.30
N SER A 197 6.22 17.43 -4.95
CA SER A 197 5.78 16.89 -6.25
C SER A 197 4.42 16.20 -6.07
N GLU A 198 3.53 16.37 -7.05
CA GLU A 198 2.19 15.78 -7.01
C GLU A 198 2.26 14.25 -6.84
N GLU A 199 3.23 13.61 -7.49
CA GLU A 199 3.44 12.17 -7.38
C GLU A 199 3.87 11.76 -5.97
N THR A 200 4.82 12.48 -5.37
CA THR A 200 5.27 12.27 -3.98
C THR A 200 4.12 12.45 -2.98
N LEU A 201 3.26 13.44 -3.21
CA LEU A 201 2.06 13.65 -2.40
C LEU A 201 1.08 12.48 -2.52
N ARG A 202 0.85 11.97 -3.73
CA ARG A 202 0.00 10.78 -3.96
C ARG A 202 0.58 9.54 -3.29
N MET A 203 1.91 9.35 -3.36
CA MET A 203 2.61 8.24 -2.70
C MET A 203 2.57 8.32 -1.17
N ALA A 204 2.48 9.53 -0.62
CA ALA A 204 2.43 9.76 0.81
C ALA A 204 1.03 9.66 1.44
N TYR A 205 -0.03 9.48 0.63
CA TYR A 205 -1.40 9.22 1.08
C TYR A 205 -1.98 7.93 0.46
N LEU A 206 -1.12 6.94 0.19
CA LEU A 206 -1.54 5.70 -0.45
C LEU A 206 -2.50 4.88 0.41
N GLN A 207 -2.28 4.79 1.73
CA GLN A 207 -3.21 4.06 2.62
C GLN A 207 -4.61 4.66 2.60
N GLN A 208 -4.72 6.00 2.67
CA GLN A 208 -6.02 6.67 2.54
C GLN A 208 -6.70 6.34 1.21
N LYS A 209 -5.94 6.39 0.10
CA LYS A 209 -6.47 6.04 -1.22
C LYS A 209 -6.92 4.58 -1.27
N THR A 210 -6.19 3.65 -0.65
CA THR A 210 -6.56 2.24 -0.57
C THR A 210 -7.87 2.04 0.15
N VAL A 211 -8.07 2.65 1.32
CA VAL A 211 -9.33 2.53 2.08
C VAL A 211 -10.51 3.06 1.28
N LEU A 212 -10.38 4.25 0.70
CA LEU A 212 -11.45 4.82 -0.14
C LEU A 212 -11.81 3.90 -1.30
N ARG A 213 -10.81 3.36 -2.00
CA ARG A 213 -11.04 2.40 -3.08
C ARG A 213 -11.66 1.09 -2.61
N PHE A 214 -11.24 0.56 -1.46
CA PHE A 214 -11.83 -0.67 -0.91
C PHE A 214 -13.31 -0.49 -0.56
N CYS A 215 -13.70 0.69 -0.07
CA CYS A 215 -15.11 1.01 0.16
C CYS A 215 -15.88 1.20 -1.16
N GLU A 216 -15.34 1.98 -2.11
CA GLU A 216 -15.99 2.22 -3.41
C GLU A 216 -16.25 0.94 -4.21
N THR A 217 -15.40 -0.07 -4.04
CA THR A 217 -15.46 -1.35 -4.76
C THR A 217 -16.15 -2.48 -3.98
N GLY A 218 -16.62 -2.21 -2.76
CA GLY A 218 -17.26 -3.22 -1.89
C GLY A 218 -16.31 -4.26 -1.31
N ILE A 219 -14.99 -4.09 -1.45
CA ILE A 219 -13.98 -4.97 -0.83
C ILE A 219 -14.09 -4.90 0.69
N MET A 220 -14.34 -3.72 1.25
CA MET A 220 -14.48 -3.57 2.70
C MET A 220 -15.62 -4.44 3.23
N ASP A 221 -16.80 -4.34 2.63
CA ASP A 221 -17.98 -5.12 3.01
C ASP A 221 -17.74 -6.62 2.85
N LEU A 222 -17.02 -7.02 1.78
CA LEU A 222 -16.61 -8.40 1.57
C LEU A 222 -15.70 -8.91 2.70
N LEU A 223 -14.70 -8.14 3.12
CA LEU A 223 -13.81 -8.51 4.22
C LEU A 223 -14.60 -8.67 5.53
N MET A 224 -15.54 -7.77 5.78
CA MET A 224 -16.42 -7.82 6.96
C MET A 224 -17.32 -9.05 6.94
N ALA A 225 -17.91 -9.38 5.79
CA ALA A 225 -18.74 -10.57 5.62
C ALA A 225 -17.94 -11.88 5.78
N ILE A 226 -16.68 -11.91 5.33
CA ILE A 226 -15.81 -13.06 5.60
C ILE A 226 -15.50 -13.15 7.09
N ALA A 227 -15.13 -12.03 7.72
CA ALA A 227 -14.81 -11.99 9.14
C ALA A 227 -15.99 -12.40 10.04
N SER A 228 -17.24 -12.06 9.69
CA SER A 228 -18.41 -12.43 10.50
C SER A 228 -18.71 -13.93 10.48
N ASN A 229 -18.24 -14.66 9.47
CA ASN A 229 -18.43 -16.11 9.35
C ASN A 229 -17.32 -16.91 10.07
N SER A 230 -16.61 -16.30 11.02
CA SER A 230 -15.44 -16.91 11.66
C SER A 230 -15.73 -18.12 12.55
N SER A 231 -16.99 -18.31 12.96
CA SER A 231 -17.43 -19.44 13.77
C SER A 231 -17.45 -20.77 13.00
N GLU A 232 -17.47 -20.73 11.67
CA GLU A 232 -17.32 -21.94 10.86
C GLU A 232 -15.84 -22.34 10.81
N THR A 233 -15.52 -23.59 11.19
CA THR A 233 -14.16 -24.17 11.16
C THR A 233 -13.45 -23.97 9.82
N ASP A 234 -14.26 -23.88 8.79
CA ASP A 234 -13.96 -23.83 7.37
C ASP A 234 -13.46 -22.44 6.92
N ALA A 235 -13.84 -21.36 7.64
CA ALA A 235 -13.44 -19.97 7.35
C ALA A 235 -12.13 -19.54 8.04
N SER A 236 -11.59 -20.39 8.94
CA SER A 236 -10.43 -20.07 9.80
C SER A 236 -9.20 -19.60 9.02
N GLU A 237 -8.89 -20.23 7.87
CA GLU A 237 -7.71 -19.85 7.06
C GLU A 237 -7.84 -18.45 6.44
N TRP A 238 -9.03 -18.05 6.02
CA TRP A 238 -9.24 -16.73 5.41
C TRP A 238 -9.28 -15.64 6.48
N ASN A 239 -9.79 -15.96 7.68
CA ASN A 239 -9.85 -15.02 8.79
C ASN A 239 -8.48 -14.47 9.15
N VAL A 240 -7.44 -15.30 9.17
CA VAL A 240 -6.07 -14.82 9.43
C VAL A 240 -5.64 -13.78 8.39
N ILE A 241 -5.90 -14.04 7.10
CA ILE A 241 -5.55 -13.11 6.02
C ILE A 241 -6.37 -11.82 6.15
N VAL A 242 -7.67 -11.92 6.48
CA VAL A 242 -8.54 -10.75 6.69
C VAL A 242 -8.05 -9.93 7.89
N LEU A 243 -7.67 -10.56 8.99
CA LEU A 243 -7.11 -9.89 10.16
C LEU A 243 -5.78 -9.20 9.83
N GLU A 244 -4.91 -9.80 9.01
CA GLU A 244 -3.70 -9.13 8.50
C GLU A 244 -4.04 -7.88 7.67
N ILE A 245 -5.07 -7.96 6.82
CA ILE A 245 -5.54 -6.82 6.02
C ILE A 245 -6.03 -5.69 6.94
N LEU A 246 -6.91 -6.01 7.90
CA LEU A 246 -7.46 -5.04 8.85
C LEU A 246 -6.36 -4.44 9.73
N TYR A 247 -5.41 -5.26 10.21
CA TYR A 247 -4.23 -4.80 10.94
C TYR A 247 -3.42 -3.79 10.12
N ASN A 248 -3.12 -4.10 8.85
CA ASN A 248 -2.36 -3.20 7.98
C ASN A 248 -3.06 -1.86 7.75
N ILE A 249 -4.40 -1.86 7.68
CA ILE A 249 -5.21 -0.65 7.54
C ILE A 249 -5.18 0.20 8.83
N LEU A 250 -5.26 -0.45 10.00
CA LEU A 250 -5.44 0.21 11.30
C LEU A 250 -4.14 0.54 12.06
N ARG A 251 -3.01 -0.14 11.78
CA ARG A 251 -1.77 -0.05 12.58
C ARG A 251 -1.22 1.37 12.80
N ASN A 252 -1.45 2.28 11.86
CA ASN A 252 -0.94 3.66 11.88
C ASN A 252 -2.04 4.70 12.18
N VAL A 253 -3.15 4.27 12.77
CA VAL A 253 -4.30 5.13 13.05
C VAL A 253 -4.46 5.34 14.54
N SER A 254 -4.56 6.62 14.96
CA SER A 254 -4.96 6.92 16.32
C SER A 254 -6.47 6.70 16.48
N PRO A 255 -6.94 5.90 17.46
CA PRO A 255 -8.37 5.72 17.70
C PRO A 255 -9.11 7.05 17.91
N LYS A 256 -8.45 8.01 18.58
CA LYS A 256 -9.01 9.35 18.81
C LYS A 256 -9.32 10.09 17.50
N ASP A 257 -8.52 9.89 16.46
CA ASP A 257 -8.74 10.55 15.17
C ASP A 257 -9.93 9.95 14.41
N VAL A 258 -10.20 8.65 14.58
CA VAL A 258 -11.33 7.95 13.96
C VAL A 258 -12.64 8.35 14.64
N PHE A 259 -12.71 8.27 15.97
CA PHE A 259 -13.95 8.53 16.72
C PHE A 259 -14.34 10.02 16.76
N ASN A 260 -13.37 10.93 16.68
CA ASN A 260 -13.66 12.37 16.58
C ASN A 260 -14.06 12.82 15.17
N GLY A 261 -13.90 11.95 14.15
CA GLY A 261 -14.22 12.26 12.74
C GLY A 261 -15.70 12.56 12.47
N ASP A 262 -16.60 12.09 13.34
CA ASP A 262 -18.05 12.24 13.23
C ASP A 262 -18.58 13.64 13.56
N THR A 263 -17.78 14.47 14.22
CA THR A 263 -18.22 15.82 14.65
C THR A 263 -18.29 16.84 13.52
N VAL A 264 -18.19 16.40 12.27
CA VAL A 264 -18.14 17.25 11.08
C VAL A 264 -19.40 17.04 10.25
N ASP A 265 -20.55 17.46 10.78
CA ASP A 265 -21.70 17.79 9.93
C ASP A 265 -21.34 19.03 9.11
N ASP A 266 -21.61 19.01 7.80
CA ASP A 266 -21.11 20.00 6.83
C ASP A 266 -21.42 21.47 7.21
N ASN A 267 -22.48 21.74 7.98
CA ASN A 267 -22.85 23.09 8.40
C ASN A 267 -22.15 23.57 9.69
N ASP A 268 -21.75 22.68 10.60
CA ASP A 268 -21.03 23.04 11.84
C ASP A 268 -19.50 22.92 11.67
N SER A 269 -19.09 22.26 10.58
CA SER A 269 -17.70 22.07 10.16
C SER A 269 -16.92 23.38 10.06
N THR A 270 -17.53 24.45 9.53
CA THR A 270 -16.83 25.71 9.25
C THR A 270 -16.39 26.44 10.51
N ASN A 271 -17.21 26.43 11.57
CA ASN A 271 -16.89 27.01 12.86
C ASN A 271 -15.84 26.18 13.60
N ILE A 272 -15.98 24.85 13.61
CA ILE A 272 -15.03 23.92 14.25
C ILE A 272 -13.66 23.98 13.55
N LEU A 273 -13.64 24.02 12.21
CA LEU A 273 -12.42 24.18 11.42
C LEU A 273 -11.78 25.54 11.65
N SER A 274 -12.58 26.61 11.73
CA SER A 274 -12.10 27.96 12.05
C SER A 274 -11.47 28.01 13.44
N ASP A 275 -12.09 27.40 14.44
CA ASP A 275 -11.55 27.34 15.81
C ASP A 275 -10.30 26.47 15.90
N LYS A 276 -10.27 25.33 15.20
CA LYS A 276 -9.09 24.47 15.11
C LYS A 276 -7.94 25.19 14.40
N LEU A 277 -8.23 25.91 13.32
CA LEU A 277 -7.25 26.74 12.61
C LEU A 277 -6.75 27.87 13.52
N ALA A 278 -7.64 28.55 14.24
CA ALA A 278 -7.26 29.60 15.19
C ALA A 278 -6.36 29.06 16.29
N ASN A 279 -6.65 27.88 16.82
CA ASN A 279 -5.82 27.19 17.81
C ASN A 279 -4.46 26.79 17.23
N LEU A 280 -4.41 26.25 16.01
CA LEU A 280 -3.16 25.93 15.32
C LEU A 280 -2.32 27.18 15.04
N LEU A 281 -2.93 28.29 14.62
CA LEU A 281 -2.25 29.57 14.42
C LEU A 281 -1.73 30.15 15.75
N ARG A 282 -2.49 30.01 16.84
CA ARG A 282 -2.03 30.39 18.19
C ARG A 282 -0.83 29.55 18.63
N GLU A 283 -0.84 28.26 18.33
CA GLU A 283 0.26 27.36 18.65
C GLU A 283 1.48 27.62 17.77
N GLU A 284 1.30 27.84 16.46
CA GLU A 284 2.35 28.23 15.54
C GLU A 284 2.98 29.55 15.97
N THR A 285 2.18 30.55 16.33
CA THR A 285 2.70 31.84 16.82
C THR A 285 3.42 31.69 18.16
N ARG A 286 2.97 30.79 19.05
CA ARG A 286 3.68 30.43 20.30
C ARG A 286 5.03 29.79 20.01
N VAL A 287 5.08 28.78 19.14
CA VAL A 287 6.31 28.10 18.71
C VAL A 287 7.24 29.08 18.01
N LYS A 288 6.72 29.92 17.13
CA LYS A 288 7.49 30.97 16.44
C LYS A 288 8.09 31.95 17.45
N ARG A 289 7.34 32.39 18.46
CA ARG A 289 7.85 33.25 19.54
C ARG A 289 9.00 32.58 20.30
N ILE A 290 8.87 31.30 20.66
CA ILE A 290 9.92 30.53 21.34
C ILE A 290 11.15 30.41 20.43
N LYS A 291 10.97 30.05 19.15
CA LYS A 291 12.05 29.97 18.17
C LYS A 291 12.76 31.30 17.96
N THR A 292 12.01 32.42 17.86
CA THR A 292 12.60 33.76 17.74
C THR A 292 13.32 34.21 19.01
N LYS A 293 12.84 33.80 20.19
CA LYS A 293 13.49 34.09 21.46
C LYS A 293 14.84 33.36 21.57
N ASN A 294 14.89 32.12 21.09
CA ASN A 294 16.08 31.27 21.12
C ASN A 294 16.89 31.35 19.81
N GLN A 295 16.59 32.32 18.94
CA GLN A 295 17.26 32.47 17.66
C GLN A 295 18.68 32.98 17.88
N PRO A 296 19.70 32.38 17.24
CA PRO A 296 21.07 32.83 17.41
C PRO A 296 21.20 34.26 16.85
N THR A 297 21.72 35.17 17.67
CA THR A 297 21.99 36.56 17.29
C THR A 297 23.18 36.69 16.31
N ARG A 298 23.87 35.59 16.05
CA ARG A 298 25.07 35.51 15.19
C ARG A 298 24.81 34.59 14.01
N HIS A 299 25.56 34.80 12.94
CA HIS A 299 25.44 34.00 11.72
C HIS A 299 25.78 32.51 11.96
N GLY A 300 25.26 31.61 11.12
CA GLY A 300 25.47 30.16 11.26
C GLY A 300 26.92 29.66 11.18
N ARG A 301 27.88 30.50 10.74
CA ARG A 301 29.33 30.18 10.75
C ARG A 301 30.03 30.47 12.08
N PHE A 302 29.30 30.86 13.12
CA PHE A 302 29.88 31.15 14.43
C PHE A 302 30.21 29.82 15.14
N GLY A 303 31.49 29.46 15.16
CA GLY A 303 31.99 28.10 15.48
C GLY A 303 31.98 27.68 16.96
N GLY A 304 30.90 27.95 17.70
CA GLY A 304 30.73 27.42 19.06
C GLY A 304 30.35 25.94 19.05
N SER A 305 30.89 25.17 20.00
CA SER A 305 30.53 23.75 20.20
C SER A 305 30.13 23.52 21.65
N PHE A 306 29.04 22.79 21.87
CA PHE A 306 28.49 22.48 23.19
C PHE A 306 28.59 20.98 23.44
N ALA A 307 29.16 20.59 24.58
CA ALA A 307 29.21 19.21 25.02
C ALA A 307 28.16 18.97 26.11
N ILE A 308 27.15 18.16 25.80
CA ILE A 308 26.07 17.77 26.69
C ILE A 308 26.44 16.41 27.28
N LYS A 309 26.66 16.34 28.59
CA LYS A 309 26.99 15.09 29.28
C LYS A 309 25.72 14.45 29.85
N GLY A 310 25.40 13.25 29.38
CA GLY A 310 24.32 12.42 29.88
C GLY A 310 24.61 11.87 31.28
N TRP A 311 23.55 11.44 31.96
CA TRP A 311 23.63 10.81 33.27
C TRP A 311 24.34 9.44 33.23
N ASP A 312 24.37 8.81 32.05
CA ASP A 312 25.08 7.58 31.71
C ASP A 312 26.60 7.79 31.46
N GLY A 313 27.05 9.05 31.47
CA GLY A 313 28.44 9.42 31.22
C GLY A 313 28.78 9.65 29.75
N ASN A 314 27.88 9.37 28.81
CA ASN A 314 28.07 9.67 27.39
C ASN A 314 28.00 11.17 27.14
N THR A 315 28.80 11.66 26.19
CA THR A 315 28.86 13.08 25.84
C THR A 315 28.41 13.30 24.40
N LEU A 316 27.32 14.03 24.21
CA LEU A 316 26.82 14.47 22.92
C LEU A 316 27.40 15.85 22.60
N VAL A 317 28.05 16.00 21.44
CA VAL A 317 28.60 17.28 21.01
C VAL A 317 27.70 17.88 19.93
N SER A 318 27.17 19.08 20.18
CA SER A 318 26.39 19.84 19.22
C SER A 318 27.16 21.09 18.77
N HIS A 319 27.29 21.26 17.47
CA HIS A 319 27.89 22.45 16.84
C HIS A 319 26.85 23.52 16.49
N LYS A 320 25.56 23.29 16.80
CA LYS A 320 24.49 24.26 16.56
C LYS A 320 24.48 25.28 17.70
N PRO A 321 24.57 26.59 17.42
CA PRO A 321 24.51 27.62 18.46
C PRO A 321 23.16 27.66 19.18
N GLU A 322 22.10 27.14 18.56
CA GLU A 322 20.77 26.98 19.17
C GLU A 322 20.82 26.06 20.41
N ALA A 323 21.72 25.07 20.42
CA ALA A 323 21.82 24.06 21.47
C ALA A 323 22.19 24.60 22.85
N ALA A 324 22.71 25.83 22.93
CA ALA A 324 23.05 26.49 24.18
C ALA A 324 21.84 27.01 24.96
N TYR A 325 20.76 27.33 24.24
CA TYR A 325 19.61 28.08 24.75
C TYR A 325 18.31 27.30 24.69
N THR A 326 18.28 26.20 23.94
CA THR A 326 17.14 25.28 23.87
C THR A 326 17.20 24.26 25.01
N ASP A 327 16.02 23.90 25.52
CA ASP A 327 15.89 22.87 26.55
C ASP A 327 16.40 21.51 26.03
N LEU A 328 17.00 20.71 26.90
CA LEU A 328 17.65 19.44 26.51
C LEU A 328 16.65 18.47 25.86
N SER A 329 15.39 18.52 26.31
CA SER A 329 14.28 17.74 25.77
C SER A 329 14.00 18.05 24.31
N VAL A 330 14.14 19.30 23.87
CA VAL A 330 13.89 19.74 22.48
C VAL A 330 15.07 19.41 21.55
N LEU A 331 16.28 19.29 22.09
CA LEU A 331 17.46 18.87 21.34
C LEU A 331 17.50 17.35 21.10
N LEU A 332 16.92 16.59 22.02
CA LEU A 332 16.84 15.13 21.95
C LEU A 332 15.56 14.66 21.27
N ASN A 333 14.45 15.38 21.48
CA ASN A 333 13.24 15.23 20.69
C ASN A 333 13.34 16.13 19.46
N ASP A 334 14.03 15.67 18.42
CA ASP A 334 13.50 15.91 17.09
C ASP A 334 12.13 15.21 17.08
N GLU A 335 11.08 15.89 17.55
CA GLU A 335 9.72 15.39 17.46
C GLU A 335 9.47 15.14 15.98
N ILE A 336 9.59 13.88 15.59
CA ILE A 336 9.08 13.38 14.32
C ILE A 336 7.61 13.72 14.40
N ASN A 337 7.22 14.82 13.75
CA ASN A 337 5.82 15.13 13.53
C ASN A 337 5.26 13.93 12.76
N VAL A 338 4.68 13.00 13.50
CA VAL A 338 4.11 11.78 12.92
C VAL A 338 2.95 12.26 12.08
N ARG A 339 3.18 12.28 10.77
CA ARG A 339 2.19 12.69 9.80
C ARG A 339 0.99 11.76 9.94
N LYS A 340 -0.21 12.35 9.96
CA LYS A 340 -1.44 11.57 9.96
C LYS A 340 -1.56 10.80 8.64
N THR A 341 -1.74 9.49 8.74
CA THR A 341 -1.96 8.60 7.59
C THR A 341 -3.28 8.91 6.88
N TYR A 342 -4.32 9.23 7.65
CA TYR A 342 -5.66 9.55 7.14
C TYR A 342 -6.02 11.00 7.50
N VAL A 343 -6.39 11.76 6.49
CA VAL A 343 -6.75 13.18 6.58
C VAL A 343 -8.18 13.42 6.11
N SER A 344 -8.65 12.64 5.12
CA SER A 344 -10.02 12.74 4.61
C SER A 344 -11.05 12.30 5.65
N SER A 345 -12.05 13.15 5.89
CA SER A 345 -13.20 12.85 6.75
C SER A 345 -13.95 11.60 6.28
N THR A 346 -14.15 11.44 4.96
CA THR A 346 -14.80 10.25 4.39
C THR A 346 -14.02 8.97 4.72
N ALA A 347 -12.69 9.01 4.64
CA ALA A 347 -11.87 7.84 4.96
C ALA A 347 -11.94 7.50 6.46
N LEU A 348 -11.92 8.51 7.33
CA LEU A 348 -12.05 8.31 8.78
C LEU A 348 -13.43 7.76 9.16
N LYS A 349 -14.50 8.26 8.52
CA LYS A 349 -15.86 7.75 8.71
C LYS A 349 -15.96 6.29 8.27
N ASN A 350 -15.47 5.95 7.08
CA ASN A 350 -15.48 4.57 6.60
C ASN A 350 -14.68 3.62 7.52
N LEU A 351 -13.54 4.09 8.07
CA LEU A 351 -12.78 3.33 9.05
C LEU A 351 -13.55 3.13 10.35
N LYS A 352 -14.30 4.14 10.80
CA LYS A 352 -15.16 4.06 11.98
C LYS A 352 -16.26 3.01 11.75
N ASP A 353 -17.00 3.14 10.65
CA ASP A 353 -18.11 2.23 10.31
C ASP A 353 -17.62 0.78 10.21
N MET A 354 -16.46 0.57 9.56
CA MET A 354 -15.78 -0.73 9.50
C MET A 354 -15.42 -1.24 10.90
N ALA A 355 -14.78 -0.41 11.73
CA ALA A 355 -14.34 -0.81 13.06
C ALA A 355 -15.53 -1.18 13.98
N GLN A 356 -16.61 -0.41 13.93
CA GLN A 356 -17.84 -0.70 14.67
C GLN A 356 -18.46 -2.01 14.20
N THR A 357 -18.62 -2.19 12.89
CA THR A 357 -19.15 -3.44 12.33
C THR A 357 -18.31 -4.64 12.75
N PHE A 358 -16.98 -4.48 12.84
CA PHE A 358 -16.07 -5.57 13.21
C PHE A 358 -16.21 -5.93 14.68
N ILE A 359 -16.29 -4.93 15.54
CA ILE A 359 -16.52 -5.08 16.98
C ILE A 359 -17.85 -5.80 17.23
N ASP A 360 -18.92 -5.35 16.57
CA ASP A 360 -20.28 -5.85 16.81
C ASP A 360 -20.50 -7.27 16.27
N ALA A 361 -20.00 -7.56 15.05
CA ALA A 361 -20.37 -8.78 14.33
C ALA A 361 -19.27 -9.86 14.32
N SER A 362 -18.00 -9.49 14.47
CA SER A 362 -16.88 -10.37 14.09
C SER A 362 -15.85 -10.57 15.21
N PHE A 363 -15.68 -9.62 16.13
CA PHE A 363 -14.58 -9.63 17.10
C PHE A 363 -14.59 -10.88 17.99
N ASN A 364 -15.71 -11.12 18.69
CA ASN A 364 -15.87 -12.25 19.60
C ASN A 364 -15.66 -13.60 18.90
N GLY A 365 -16.23 -13.75 17.70
CA GLY A 365 -16.10 -14.96 16.90
C GLY A 365 -14.68 -15.22 16.37
N ASN A 366 -13.91 -14.17 16.06
CA ASN A 366 -12.55 -14.33 15.52
C ASN A 366 -11.51 -14.59 16.61
N PHE A 367 -11.70 -14.01 17.80
CA PHE A 367 -10.74 -14.11 18.89
C PHE A 367 -11.14 -15.10 19.99
N GLY A 368 -12.31 -15.73 19.88
CA GLY A 368 -12.80 -16.70 20.86
C GLY A 368 -13.11 -16.08 22.23
N PHE A 369 -13.45 -14.79 22.25
CA PHE A 369 -13.82 -14.05 23.45
C PHE A 369 -15.34 -13.91 23.53
N ASP A 370 -15.89 -13.92 24.74
CA ASP A 370 -17.25 -13.49 25.06
C ASP A 370 -17.14 -12.17 25.84
N VAL A 371 -16.71 -11.12 25.15
CA VAL A 371 -16.67 -9.77 25.74
C VAL A 371 -17.97 -9.07 25.37
N ASP A 372 -18.69 -8.59 26.38
CA ASP A 372 -19.84 -7.71 26.19
C ASP A 372 -19.31 -6.33 25.80
N LEU A 373 -19.33 -6.04 24.50
CA LEU A 373 -18.85 -4.79 23.91
C LEU A 373 -19.96 -3.73 23.81
N SER A 374 -21.15 -4.00 24.36
CA SER A 374 -22.30 -3.07 24.31
C SER A 374 -22.09 -1.76 25.08
N GLU A 375 -21.05 -1.67 25.93
CA GLU A 375 -20.66 -0.47 26.68
C GLU A 375 -19.45 0.30 26.09
N VAL A 376 -18.85 -0.17 24.98
CA VAL A 376 -17.68 0.44 24.30
C VAL A 376 -18.11 1.22 23.07
#